data_AF-A0A952C1C6-F1
#
_entry.id   AF-A0A952C1C6-F1
#
_cell.length_a   1.000
_cell.length_b   1.000
_cell.length_c   1.000
_cell.angle_alpha   90.00
_cell.angle_beta   90.00
_cell.angle_gamma   90.00
#
_symmetry.space_group_name_H-M   'P 1'
#
loop_
_entity.id
_entity.type
_entity.pdbx_description
1 polymer ?
#
loop_
_entity_poly.entity_id
_entity_poly.type
_entity_poly.pdbx_seq_one_letter_code
_entity_poly.pdbx_strand_id
1 'polypeptide(L)'
;DRARATFQAGYRKISAYSPFPIEELPQAIGLRRSRLPLLVLLGGIVGAVAGFSLQYYLTVVDYPVNIGGRPLNSWPSFIILTFEMTILFAAGTAALGMLLSNRLPQPYHAVFNVPRFRYASQDRFFLCIEASDPKFDLVETRRFLESFEPAAVVDVER
;
A
#
# COMPACT_ATOMS: atom_id res chain seq x y z
N ASP A 1 -14.22 -9.20 -15.02
CA ASP A 1 -14.15 -10.38 -15.91
C ASP A 1 -12.86 -10.53 -16.68
N ARG A 2 -12.48 -9.59 -17.57
CA ARG A 2 -11.25 -9.72 -18.40
C ARG A 2 -9.99 -10.01 -17.58
N ALA A 3 -9.77 -9.27 -16.48
CA ALA A 3 -8.66 -9.51 -15.56
C ALA A 3 -8.65 -10.94 -14.96
N ARG A 4 -9.82 -11.48 -14.60
CA ARG A 4 -9.98 -12.84 -14.08
C ARG A 4 -9.66 -13.87 -15.17
N ALA A 5 -10.12 -13.65 -16.40
CA ALA A 5 -9.80 -14.51 -17.55
C ALA A 5 -8.29 -14.54 -17.85
N THR A 6 -7.61 -13.40 -17.79
CA THR A 6 -6.14 -13.31 -17.93
C THR A 6 -5.41 -14.09 -16.85
N PHE A 7 -5.85 -13.99 -15.60
CA PHE A 7 -5.27 -14.77 -14.50
C PHE A 7 -5.53 -16.27 -14.65
N GLN A 8 -6.74 -16.67 -15.09
CA GLN A 8 -7.09 -18.06 -15.38
C GLN A 8 -6.31 -18.63 -16.57
N ALA A 9 -5.99 -17.79 -17.56
CA ALA A 9 -5.12 -18.14 -18.68
C ALA A 9 -3.67 -18.41 -18.24
N GLY A 10 -3.31 -18.18 -16.97
CA GLY A 10 -2.02 -18.59 -16.41
C GLY A 10 -0.98 -17.47 -16.33
N TYR A 11 -1.29 -16.26 -16.79
CA TYR A 11 -0.45 -15.09 -16.54
C TYR A 11 -0.47 -14.75 -15.04
N ARG A 12 0.67 -14.31 -14.51
CA ARG A 12 0.90 -14.02 -13.08
C ARG A 12 1.45 -12.61 -12.85
N LYS A 13 2.16 -12.03 -13.82
CA LYS A 13 2.66 -10.65 -13.80
C LYS A 13 1.69 -9.74 -14.54
N ILE A 14 0.53 -9.53 -13.92
CA ILE A 14 -0.57 -8.74 -14.46
C ILE A 14 -0.78 -7.52 -13.57
N SER A 15 -0.87 -6.36 -14.20
CA SER A 15 -1.21 -5.09 -13.55
C SER A 15 -2.49 -4.54 -14.18
N ALA A 16 -3.48 -4.23 -13.35
CA ALA A 16 -4.73 -3.62 -13.79
C ALA A 16 -4.84 -2.20 -13.21
N TYR A 17 -5.07 -1.22 -14.07
CA TYR A 17 -5.19 0.18 -13.72
C TYR A 17 -6.64 0.62 -13.89
N SER A 18 -7.22 1.18 -12.84
CA SER A 18 -8.57 1.71 -12.82
C SER A 18 -8.58 3.10 -12.17
N PRO A 19 -9.45 4.02 -12.63
CA PRO A 19 -9.53 5.38 -12.08
C PRO A 19 -10.12 5.41 -10.66
N PHE A 20 -10.82 4.35 -10.26
CA PHE A 20 -11.39 4.17 -8.93
C PHE A 20 -11.15 2.73 -8.44
N PRO A 21 -11.22 2.48 -7.12
CA PRO A 21 -11.03 1.14 -6.57
C PRO A 21 -12.19 0.22 -6.97
N ILE A 22 -11.84 -0.94 -7.53
CA ILE A 22 -12.78 -2.02 -7.83
C ILE A 22 -12.53 -3.15 -6.83
N GLU A 23 -13.51 -3.45 -6.00
CA GLU A 23 -13.36 -4.38 -4.85
C GLU A 23 -12.95 -5.81 -5.28
N GLU A 24 -13.46 -6.28 -6.41
CA GLU A 24 -13.13 -7.62 -6.94
C GLU A 24 -11.78 -7.69 -7.66
N LEU A 25 -11.17 -6.55 -8.02
CA LEU A 25 -9.99 -6.53 -8.88
C LEU A 25 -8.77 -7.20 -8.25
N PRO A 26 -8.42 -6.98 -6.96
CA PRO A 26 -7.31 -7.66 -6.31
C PRO A 26 -7.47 -9.19 -6.33
N GLN A 27 -8.70 -9.68 -6.14
CA GLN A 27 -8.98 -11.11 -6.20
C GLN A 27 -8.91 -11.65 -7.63
N ALA A 28 -9.38 -10.85 -8.61
CA ALA A 28 -9.36 -11.21 -10.03
C ALA A 28 -7.93 -11.35 -10.60
N ILE A 29 -6.98 -10.54 -10.14
CA ILE A 29 -5.57 -10.60 -10.56
C ILE A 29 -4.70 -11.49 -9.65
N GLY A 30 -5.29 -12.10 -8.62
CA GLY A 30 -4.56 -12.96 -7.68
C GLY A 30 -3.60 -12.21 -6.75
N LEU A 31 -3.90 -10.96 -6.41
CA LEU A 31 -3.10 -10.15 -5.51
C LEU A 31 -3.11 -10.77 -4.10
N ARG A 32 -1.92 -10.97 -3.52
CA ARG A 32 -1.78 -11.52 -2.17
C ARG A 32 -2.11 -10.45 -1.12
N ARG A 33 -2.58 -10.90 0.05
CA ARG A 33 -2.78 -10.01 1.20
C ARG A 33 -1.48 -9.32 1.58
N SER A 34 -1.56 -8.01 1.80
CA SER A 34 -0.42 -7.20 2.23
C SER A 34 -0.03 -7.51 3.67
N ARG A 35 1.28 -7.43 3.97
CA ARG A 35 1.82 -7.51 5.34
C ARG A 35 1.74 -6.17 6.08
N LEU A 36 1.27 -5.11 5.42
CA LEU A 36 1.15 -3.77 5.98
C LEU A 36 0.37 -3.71 7.30
N PRO A 37 -0.78 -4.39 7.49
CA PRO A 37 -1.52 -4.32 8.75
C PRO A 37 -0.69 -4.80 9.96
N LEU A 38 0.15 -5.82 9.77
CA LEU A 38 1.02 -6.31 10.82
C LEU A 38 2.11 -5.28 11.17
N LEU A 39 2.69 -4.63 10.17
CA LEU A 39 3.67 -3.56 10.39
C LEU A 39 3.05 -2.38 11.15
N VAL A 40 1.83 -1.99 10.79
CA VAL A 40 1.09 -0.91 11.47
C VAL A 40 0.82 -1.26 12.93
N LEU A 41 0.43 -2.51 13.22
CA LEU A 41 0.24 -2.98 14.60
C LEU A 41 1.55 -2.89 15.41
N LEU A 42 2.66 -3.37 14.84
CA LEU A 42 3.97 -3.30 15.49
C LEU A 42 4.40 -1.85 15.71
N GLY A 43 4.20 -0.97 14.72
CA GLY A 43 4.46 0.47 14.84
C GLY A 43 3.65 1.11 15.97
N GLY A 44 2.36 0.79 16.07
CA GLY A 44 1.50 1.25 17.15
C GLY A 44 1.97 0.79 18.54
N ILE A 45 2.33 -0.49 18.69
CA ILE A 45 2.87 -1.03 19.96
C ILE A 45 4.17 -0.30 20.35
N VAL A 46 5.07 -0.09 19.39
CA VAL A 46 6.31 0.66 19.63
C VAL A 46 6.00 2.10 20.06
N GLY A 47 5.04 2.77 19.42
CA GLY A 47 4.60 4.11 19.80
C GLY A 47 4.00 4.16 21.21
N ALA A 48 3.18 3.19 21.58
CA ALA A 48 2.58 3.07 22.91
C ALA A 48 3.67 2.90 23.99
N VAL A 49 4.58 1.94 23.78
CA VAL A 49 5.68 1.67 24.71
C VAL A 49 6.58 2.91 24.83
N ALA A 50 6.99 3.50 23.71
CA ALA A 50 7.83 4.70 23.71
C ALA A 50 7.16 5.88 24.41
N GLY A 51 5.88 6.14 24.13
CA GLY A 51 5.11 7.22 24.73
C GLY A 51 4.95 7.05 26.25
N PHE A 52 4.63 5.85 26.72
CA PHE A 52 4.50 5.59 28.14
C PHE A 52 5.85 5.63 28.86
N SER A 53 6.88 4.96 28.31
CA SER A 53 8.23 4.92 28.89
C SER A 53 8.86 6.30 28.99
N LEU A 54 8.68 7.15 27.97
CA LEU A 54 9.19 8.52 27.98
C LEU A 54 8.56 9.35 29.12
N GLN A 55 7.24 9.28 29.27
CA GLN A 55 6.55 10.00 30.35
C GLN A 55 6.98 9.51 31.73
N TYR A 56 7.05 8.19 31.91
CA TYR A 56 7.50 7.60 33.16
C TYR A 56 8.93 8.03 33.49
N TYR A 57 9.84 7.96 32.53
CA TYR A 57 11.23 8.36 32.73
C TYR A 57 11.36 9.82 33.15
N LEU A 58 10.69 10.74 32.44
CA LEU A 58 10.78 12.17 32.74
C LEU A 58 10.17 12.53 34.10
N THR A 59 9.01 11.95 34.44
CA THR A 59 8.24 12.35 35.63
C THR A 59 8.66 11.64 36.91
N VAL A 60 9.20 10.42 36.81
CA VAL A 60 9.55 9.59 37.98
C VAL A 60 11.06 9.53 38.21
N VAL A 61 11.86 9.49 37.14
CA VAL A 61 13.31 9.22 37.23
C VAL A 61 14.13 10.48 37.08
N ASP A 62 13.95 11.20 35.97
CA ASP A 62 14.84 12.31 35.59
C ASP A 62 14.55 13.59 36.39
N TYR A 63 13.29 14.04 36.39
CA TYR A 63 12.93 15.30 37.05
C TYR A 63 11.56 15.23 37.75
N PRO A 64 11.51 14.62 38.95
CA PRO A 64 10.26 14.49 39.70
C PRO A 64 9.82 15.84 40.28
N VAL A 65 8.74 16.39 39.73
CA VAL A 65 8.13 17.65 40.19
C VAL A 65 6.79 17.37 40.86
N ASN A 66 6.58 17.93 42.05
CA ASN A 66 5.28 17.91 42.70
C ASN A 66 4.34 18.94 42.06
N ILE A 67 3.40 18.46 41.24
CA ILE A 67 2.38 19.28 40.57
C ILE A 67 1.02 18.96 41.21
N GLY A 68 0.52 19.86 42.04
CA GLY A 68 -0.80 19.74 42.65
C GLY A 68 -0.97 18.54 43.61
N GLY A 69 0.11 18.05 44.23
CA GLY A 69 0.07 16.95 45.21
C GLY A 69 -0.19 15.57 44.61
N ARG A 70 -0.15 15.44 43.28
CA ARG A 70 -0.41 14.17 42.59
C ARG A 70 0.76 13.21 42.71
N PRO A 71 0.51 11.88 42.66
CA PRO A 71 1.60 10.91 42.60
C PRO A 71 2.43 11.14 41.32
N LEU A 72 3.76 11.03 41.44
CA LEU A 72 4.68 11.18 40.30
C LEU A 72 4.32 10.20 39.16
N ASN A 73 3.96 8.97 39.51
CA ASN A 73 3.40 8.00 38.57
C ASN A 73 1.88 8.19 38.40
N SER A 74 1.48 9.27 37.72
CA SER A 74 0.08 9.56 37.37
C SER A 74 -0.34 8.81 36.11
N TRP A 75 -0.33 7.47 36.16
CA TRP A 75 -0.61 6.60 35.02
C TRP A 75 -1.91 6.90 34.25
N PRO A 76 -3.05 7.36 34.87
CA PRO A 76 -4.25 7.68 34.10
C PRO A 76 -4.06 8.90 33.19
N SER A 77 -3.25 9.88 33.63
CA SER A 77 -2.92 11.05 32.81
C SER A 77 -2.00 10.69 31.64
N PHE A 78 -1.16 9.65 31.80
CA PHE A 78 -0.24 9.22 30.75
C PHE A 78 -0.93 8.54 29.57
N ILE A 79 -2.16 8.04 29.76
CA ILE A 79 -2.93 7.37 28.72
C ILE A 79 -3.16 8.28 27.52
N ILE A 80 -3.47 9.56 27.75
CA ILE A 80 -3.80 10.51 26.69
C ILE A 80 -2.62 10.65 25.72
N LEU A 81 -1.43 10.93 26.24
CA LEU A 81 -0.24 11.08 25.40
C LEU A 81 0.23 9.74 24.82
N THR A 82 0.08 8.63 25.56
CA THR A 82 0.40 7.28 25.06
C THR A 82 -0.48 6.91 23.86
N PHE A 83 -1.76 7.25 23.91
CA PHE A 83 -2.72 7.03 22.83
C PHE A 83 -2.34 7.83 21.57
N GLU A 84 -2.02 9.12 21.72
CA GLU A 84 -1.57 9.95 20.59
C GLU A 84 -0.28 9.40 19.97
N MET A 85 0.69 8.99 20.79
CA MET A 85 1.93 8.36 20.31
C MET A 85 1.66 7.03 19.58
N THR A 86 0.70 6.24 20.04
CA THR A 86 0.26 5.02 19.37
C THR A 86 -0.27 5.33 17.97
N ILE A 87 -1.16 6.31 17.85
CA ILE A 87 -1.75 6.72 16.57
C ILE A 87 -0.68 7.29 15.63
N LEU A 88 0.20 8.16 16.14
CA LEU A 88 1.26 8.78 15.35
C LEU A 88 2.18 7.73 14.70
N PHE A 89 2.67 6.77 15.49
CA PHE A 89 3.55 5.72 14.98
C PHE A 89 2.81 4.73 14.08
N ALA A 90 1.56 4.37 14.40
CA ALA A 90 0.74 3.51 13.55
C ALA A 90 0.47 4.17 12.18
N ALA A 91 0.04 5.43 12.17
CA ALA A 91 -0.24 6.18 10.94
C ALA A 91 1.03 6.44 10.13
N GLY A 92 2.14 6.80 10.77
CA GLY A 92 3.44 6.95 10.11
C GLY A 92 3.92 5.65 9.47
N THR A 93 3.78 4.53 10.19
CA THR A 93 4.11 3.20 9.65
C THR A 93 3.18 2.79 8.51
N ALA A 94 1.89 3.15 8.58
CA ALA A 94 0.93 2.88 7.51
C ALA A 94 1.29 3.66 6.24
N ALA A 95 1.57 4.96 6.36
CA ALA A 95 1.91 5.81 5.24
C ALA A 95 3.23 5.39 4.59
N LEU A 96 4.31 5.29 5.37
CA LEU A 96 5.63 4.88 4.86
C LEU A 96 5.62 3.43 4.37
N GLY A 97 4.96 2.54 5.11
CA GLY A 97 4.84 1.13 4.73
C GLY A 97 4.07 0.93 3.43
N MET A 98 3.02 1.73 3.18
CA MET A 98 2.28 1.69 1.92
C MET A 98 3.15 2.18 0.75
N LEU A 99 3.85 3.30 0.92
CA LEU A 99 4.75 3.85 -0.10
C LEU A 99 5.85 2.83 -0.45
N LEU A 100 6.55 2.30 0.55
CA LEU A 100 7.64 1.35 0.35
C LEU A 100 7.15 0.02 -0.25
N SER A 101 5.99 -0.50 0.19
CA SER A 101 5.42 -1.74 -0.35
C SER A 101 5.05 -1.61 -1.82
N ASN A 102 4.59 -0.42 -2.24
CA ASN A 102 4.26 -0.09 -3.62
C ASN A 102 5.47 0.41 -4.42
N ARG A 103 6.68 0.43 -3.84
CA ARG A 103 7.92 0.96 -4.44
C ARG A 103 7.83 2.42 -4.88
N LEU A 104 7.06 3.22 -4.13
CA LEU A 104 6.97 4.66 -4.31
C LEU A 104 8.03 5.37 -3.46
N PRO A 105 8.59 6.49 -3.93
CA PRO A 105 8.26 7.20 -5.18
C PRO A 105 8.86 6.52 -6.43
N GLN A 106 8.01 6.30 -7.44
CA GLN A 106 8.43 5.85 -8.77
C GLN A 106 7.94 6.88 -9.81
N PRO A 107 8.69 7.98 -10.05
CA PRO A 107 8.28 9.03 -10.97
C PRO A 107 8.18 8.55 -12.43
N TYR A 108 8.98 7.53 -12.78
CA TYR A 108 8.99 6.93 -14.11
C TYR A 108 8.57 5.46 -14.08
N HIS A 109 7.62 5.12 -14.94
CA HIS A 109 7.18 3.75 -15.21
C HIS A 109 6.88 3.64 -16.70
N ALA A 110 7.30 2.54 -17.35
CA ALA A 110 7.23 2.36 -18.81
C ALA A 110 5.81 2.57 -19.37
N VAL A 111 4.78 2.19 -18.61
CA VAL A 111 3.36 2.34 -19.02
C VAL A 111 2.96 3.81 -19.23
N PHE A 112 3.66 4.77 -18.62
CA PHE A 112 3.42 6.20 -18.84
C PHE A 112 3.81 6.67 -20.26
N ASN A 113 4.63 5.91 -21.00
CA ASN A 113 4.99 6.24 -22.38
C ASN A 113 3.80 6.11 -23.35
N VAL A 114 2.73 5.41 -22.96
CA VAL A 114 1.53 5.24 -23.79
C VAL A 114 0.67 6.50 -23.71
N PRO A 115 0.45 7.25 -24.82
CA PRO A 115 -0.28 8.53 -24.78
C PRO A 115 -1.71 8.41 -24.24
N ARG A 116 -2.34 7.24 -24.44
CA ARG A 116 -3.68 6.94 -23.93
C ARG A 116 -3.70 6.65 -22.42
N PHE A 117 -2.58 6.33 -21.80
CA PHE A 117 -2.53 5.98 -20.38
C PHE A 117 -2.86 7.16 -19.45
N ARG A 118 -2.79 8.40 -19.93
CA ARG A 118 -3.31 9.58 -19.21
C ARG A 118 -4.78 9.45 -18.78
N TYR A 119 -5.55 8.63 -19.50
CA TYR A 119 -6.96 8.37 -19.21
C TYR A 119 -7.16 7.30 -18.13
N ALA A 120 -6.10 6.62 -17.67
CA ALA A 120 -6.17 5.58 -16.63
C ALA A 120 -6.66 6.13 -15.29
N SER A 121 -6.43 7.42 -15.05
CA SER A 121 -6.88 8.14 -13.86
C SER A 121 -8.15 8.98 -14.11
N GLN A 122 -8.78 8.87 -15.28
CA GLN A 122 -9.98 9.63 -15.65
C GLN A 122 -11.16 8.69 -15.90
N ASP A 123 -11.23 8.09 -17.09
CA ASP A 123 -12.42 7.38 -17.59
C ASP A 123 -12.11 6.00 -18.18
N ARG A 124 -10.84 5.60 -18.26
CA ARG A 124 -10.42 4.36 -18.95
C ARG A 124 -9.78 3.35 -18.00
N PHE A 125 -9.99 2.08 -18.31
CA PHE A 125 -9.40 0.94 -17.62
C PHE A 125 -8.31 0.32 -18.49
N PHE A 126 -7.18 -0.03 -17.88
CA PHE A 126 -6.05 -0.65 -18.57
C PHE A 126 -5.70 -1.97 -17.92
N LEU A 127 -5.35 -2.94 -18.75
CA LEU A 127 -4.80 -4.22 -18.33
C LEU A 127 -3.43 -4.35 -18.98
N CYS A 128 -2.40 -4.51 -18.17
CA CYS A 128 -1.02 -4.66 -18.59
C CYS A 128 -0.51 -6.04 -18.18
N ILE A 129 0.14 -6.73 -19.11
CA ILE A 129 0.86 -7.97 -18.85
C ILE A 129 2.34 -7.64 -19.00
N GLU A 130 3.13 -7.90 -17.96
CA GLU A 130 4.55 -7.60 -18.01
C GLU A 130 5.30 -8.63 -18.86
N ALA A 131 6.28 -8.18 -19.64
CA ALA A 131 7.17 -9.06 -20.40
C ALA A 131 8.05 -9.98 -19.52
N SER A 132 8.09 -9.74 -18.20
CA SER A 132 8.75 -10.62 -17.22
C SER A 132 7.93 -11.87 -16.85
N ASP A 133 6.70 -12.02 -17.34
CA ASP A 133 5.93 -13.24 -17.14
C ASP A 133 6.51 -14.42 -17.93
N PRO A 134 6.72 -15.61 -17.32
CA PRO A 134 7.21 -16.78 -18.05
C PRO A 134 6.32 -17.23 -19.22
N LYS A 135 5.03 -16.90 -19.19
CA LYS A 135 4.07 -17.21 -20.26
C LYS A 135 3.99 -16.12 -21.34
N PHE A 136 4.70 -15.01 -21.17
CA PHE A 136 4.62 -13.90 -22.12
C PHE A 136 5.27 -14.25 -23.46
N ASP A 137 4.48 -14.13 -24.53
CA ASP A 137 4.94 -14.12 -25.91
C ASP A 137 4.24 -12.96 -26.63
N LEU A 138 4.98 -12.14 -27.37
CA LEU A 138 4.43 -10.92 -27.96
C LEU A 138 3.24 -11.20 -28.89
N VAL A 139 3.35 -12.24 -29.72
CA VAL A 139 2.35 -12.56 -30.74
C VAL A 139 1.14 -13.24 -30.11
N GLU A 140 1.35 -14.24 -29.26
CA GLU A 140 0.27 -14.97 -28.60
C GLU A 140 -0.47 -14.10 -27.58
N THR A 141 0.26 -13.34 -26.75
CA THR A 141 -0.33 -12.46 -25.76
C THR A 141 -1.14 -11.34 -26.41
N ARG A 142 -0.65 -10.76 -27.52
CA ARG A 142 -1.41 -9.76 -28.29
C ARG A 142 -2.71 -10.35 -28.84
N ARG A 143 -2.65 -11.52 -29.50
CA ARG A 143 -3.85 -12.21 -30.01
C ARG A 143 -4.85 -12.52 -28.91
N PHE A 144 -4.35 -12.96 -27.75
CA PHE A 144 -5.17 -13.20 -26.57
C PHE A 144 -5.84 -11.91 -26.07
N LEU A 145 -5.12 -10.80 -26.01
CA LEU A 145 -5.69 -9.50 -25.60
C LEU A 145 -6.73 -8.98 -26.61
N GLU A 146 -6.47 -9.15 -27.91
CA GLU A 146 -7.39 -8.78 -28.99
C GLU A 146 -8.70 -9.59 -28.94
N SER A 147 -8.66 -10.84 -28.46
CA SER A 147 -9.86 -11.69 -28.29
C SER A 147 -10.89 -11.12 -27.31
N PHE A 148 -10.49 -10.18 -26.45
CA PHE A 148 -11.40 -9.51 -25.51
C PHE A 148 -12.08 -8.26 -26.07
N GLU A 149 -11.92 -7.96 -27.36
CA GLU A 149 -12.43 -6.72 -28.00
C GLU A 149 -12.03 -5.46 -27.20
N PRO A 150 -10.72 -5.19 -27.05
CA PRO A 150 -10.23 -4.00 -26.38
C PRO A 150 -10.39 -2.76 -27.27
N ALA A 151 -10.47 -1.58 -26.65
CA ALA A 151 -10.49 -0.32 -27.40
C ALA A 151 -9.16 -0.05 -28.15
N ALA A 152 -8.05 -0.60 -27.66
CA ALA A 152 -6.75 -0.68 -28.33
C ALA A 152 -5.84 -1.65 -27.59
N VAL A 153 -4.92 -2.30 -28.31
CA VAL A 153 -3.76 -3.01 -27.76
C VAL A 153 -2.51 -2.26 -28.21
N VAL A 154 -1.66 -1.90 -27.25
CA VAL A 154 -0.44 -1.13 -27.51
C VAL A 154 0.71 -1.85 -26.82
N ASP A 155 1.78 -2.06 -27.57
CA ASP A 155 3.01 -2.61 -27.04
C ASP A 155 3.78 -1.48 -26.32
N VAL A 156 4.19 -1.75 -25.08
CA VAL A 156 4.88 -0.77 -24.24
C VAL A 156 6.35 -1.14 -24.21
N GLU A 157 7.18 -0.31 -24.82
CA GLU A 157 8.63 -0.44 -24.72
C GLU A 157 9.09 -0.10 -23.30
N ARG A 158 10.11 -0.84 -22.84
CA ARG A 158 10.66 -0.73 -21.48
C ARG A 158 11.50 0.52 -21.28
#